data_AF-A0AAW8KAH0-F1
#
_entry.id   AF-A0AAW8KAH0-F1
#
_cell.length_a   1.000
_cell.length_b   1.000
_cell.length_c   1.000
_cell.angle_alpha   90.00
_cell.angle_beta   90.00
_cell.angle_gamma   90.00
#
_symmetry.space_group_name_H-M   'P 1'
#
loop_
_entity.id
_entity.type
_entity.pdbx_description
1 polymer ?
#
loop_
_entity_poly.entity_id
_entity_poly.type
_entity_poly.pdbx_seq_one_letter_code
_entity_poly.pdbx_strand_id
1 'polypeptide(L)'
;YFYFYPNTVINFALENDHVFLVRTFSKLFSLAGCRLGYCVGKADGIELVQKLCTPQNVNAFGIKFAQAIIEKEGMIDQLVKEQLEGK
;
A
#
# COMPACT_ATOMS: atom_id res chain seq x y z
N TYR A 1 8.16 14.15 8.48
CA TYR A 1 7.78 12.73 8.30
C TYR A 1 6.55 12.48 9.17
N PHE A 2 5.38 12.22 8.56
CA PHE A 2 4.15 11.89 9.30
C PHE A 2 3.91 10.38 9.18
N TYR A 3 3.92 9.66 10.30
CA TYR A 3 3.81 8.20 10.31
C TYR A 3 2.44 7.70 9.80
N PHE A 4 1.36 8.38 10.19
CA PHE A 4 -0.01 8.06 9.80
C PHE A 4 -0.79 9.34 9.52
N TYR A 5 -0.70 9.84 8.28
CA TYR A 5 -1.45 11.01 7.84
C TYR A 5 -2.89 10.60 7.48
N PRO A 6 -3.92 11.24 8.06
CA PRO A 6 -5.31 10.80 7.89
C PRO A 6 -5.86 11.04 6.47
N ASN A 7 -5.29 11.99 5.73
CA ASN A 7 -5.70 12.23 4.35
C ASN A 7 -4.84 11.42 3.38
N THR A 8 -5.45 11.01 2.27
CA THR A 8 -4.74 10.41 1.15
C THR A 8 -4.50 11.45 0.05
N VAL A 9 -3.34 11.38 -0.59
CA VAL A 9 -2.99 12.20 -1.76
C VAL A 9 -3.11 11.38 -3.06
N ILE A 10 -3.93 10.33 -3.04
CA ILE A 10 -4.08 9.42 -4.19
C ILE A 10 -4.59 10.15 -5.43
N ASN A 11 -5.56 11.07 -5.28
CA ASN A 11 -6.09 11.85 -6.40
C ASN A 11 -5.00 12.72 -7.02
N PHE A 12 -4.15 13.34 -6.21
CA PHE A 12 -3.02 14.14 -6.69
C PHE A 12 -2.05 13.30 -7.53
N ALA A 13 -1.76 12.06 -7.12
CA ALA A 13 -0.92 11.14 -7.90
C ALA A 13 -1.59 10.65 -9.21
N LEU A 14 -2.92 10.61 -9.27
CA LEU A 14 -3.66 10.21 -10.47
C LEU A 14 -3.82 11.38 -11.47
N GLU A 15 -3.87 12.61 -10.96
CA GLU A 15 -4.09 13.81 -11.77
C GLU A 15 -2.78 14.35 -12.36
N ASN A 16 -1.66 14.24 -11.65
CA ASN A 16 -0.38 14.84 -12.04
C ASN A 16 0.57 13.83 -12.67
N ASP A 17 1.26 14.26 -13.73
CA ASP A 17 2.31 13.47 -14.35
C ASP A 17 3.56 13.41 -13.44
N HIS A 18 4.32 12.32 -13.56
CA HIS A 18 5.56 12.08 -12.81
C HIS A 18 5.42 12.05 -11.28
N VAL A 19 4.19 11.97 -10.75
CA VAL A 19 3.93 11.79 -9.32
C VAL A 19 3.53 10.34 -9.05
N PHE A 20 4.18 9.74 -8.06
CA PHE A 20 3.90 8.37 -7.62
C PHE A 20 3.62 8.34 -6.13
N LEU A 21 2.52 7.69 -5.74
CA LEU A 21 2.18 7.37 -4.37
C LEU A 21 2.54 5.91 -4.10
N VAL A 22 3.41 5.67 -3.11
CA VAL A 22 3.78 4.33 -2.67
C VAL A 22 3.22 4.02 -1.29
N ARG A 23 2.80 2.78 -1.09
CA ARG A 23 2.25 2.28 0.19
C ARG A 23 2.79 0.88 0.48
N THR A 24 2.88 0.53 1.76
CA THR A 24 3.47 -0.73 2.20
C THR A 24 2.56 -1.46 3.18
N PHE A 25 2.61 -2.78 3.13
CA PHE A 25 2.00 -3.65 4.13
C PHE A 25 2.90 -3.90 5.35
N SER A 26 4.13 -3.37 5.37
CA SER A 26 5.13 -3.72 6.38
C SER A 26 4.88 -3.12 7.78
N LYS A 27 4.04 -2.08 7.90
CA LYS A 27 3.87 -1.31 9.14
C LYS A 27 2.52 -1.62 9.78
N LEU A 28 1.47 -0.88 9.42
CA LEU A 28 0.11 -1.00 9.98
C LEU A 28 -0.42 -2.45 10.02
N PHE A 29 -0.05 -3.24 9.02
CA PHE A 29 -0.56 -4.60 8.85
C PHE A 29 0.36 -5.68 9.43
N SER A 30 1.50 -5.32 10.02
CA SER A 30 2.50 -6.25 10.55
C SER A 30 3.04 -7.29 9.55
N LEU A 31 2.93 -7.02 8.24
CA LEU A 31 3.38 -7.92 7.16
C LEU A 31 4.79 -7.58 6.66
N ALA A 32 5.69 -7.17 7.56
CA ALA A 32 7.06 -6.83 7.19
C ALA A 32 7.82 -8.00 6.57
N GLY A 33 7.52 -9.26 6.96
CA GLY A 33 8.13 -10.44 6.34
C GLY A 33 7.62 -10.73 4.92
N CYS A 34 6.40 -10.32 4.58
CA CYS A 34 5.75 -10.67 3.31
C CYS A 34 6.22 -9.81 2.13
N ARG A 35 6.98 -8.73 2.38
CA ARG A 35 7.57 -7.84 1.36
C ARG A 35 6.56 -7.35 0.32
N LEU A 36 5.38 -6.95 0.78
CA LEU A 36 4.29 -6.48 -0.06
C LEU A 36 4.11 -4.96 0.03
N GLY A 37 3.90 -4.34 -1.12
CA GLY A 37 3.57 -2.93 -1.27
C GLY A 37 2.93 -2.68 -2.64
N TYR A 38 2.48 -1.44 -2.86
CA TYR A 38 1.91 -1.02 -4.12
C TYR A 38 2.29 0.42 -4.45
N CYS A 39 2.22 0.75 -5.74
CA CYS A 39 2.46 2.07 -6.29
C CYS A 39 1.23 2.52 -7.08
N VAL A 40 0.86 3.79 -6.94
CA VAL A 40 -0.25 4.44 -7.65
C VAL A 40 0.29 5.68 -8.36
N GLY A 41 -0.13 5.89 -9.60
CA GLY A 41 0.24 7.02 -10.43
C GLY A 41 -0.46 6.94 -11.78
N LYS A 42 -0.10 7.83 -12.72
CA LYS A 42 -0.56 7.78 -14.12
C LYS A 42 -0.26 6.44 -14.79
N ALA A 43 -1.19 5.97 -15.63
CA ALA A 43 -1.09 4.69 -16.33
C ALA A 43 0.25 4.54 -17.07
N ASP A 44 0.65 5.54 -17.86
CA ASP A 44 1.90 5.54 -18.64
C ASP A 44 3.14 5.38 -17.74
N GLY A 45 3.15 6.06 -16.59
CA GLY A 45 4.22 5.95 -15.60
C GLY A 45 4.26 4.58 -14.94
N ILE A 46 3.10 4.03 -14.57
CA ILE A 46 2.99 2.68 -14.00
C ILE A 46 3.44 1.61 -15.01
N GLU A 47 3.12 1.76 -16.30
CA GLU A 47 3.57 0.84 -17.34
C GLU A 47 5.11 0.79 -17.42
N LEU A 48 5.77 1.95 -17.34
CA LEU A 48 7.24 2.03 -17.30
C LEU A 48 7.80 1.35 -16.04
N VAL A 49 7.18 1.55 -14.87
CA VAL A 49 7.58 0.89 -13.62
C VAL A 49 7.41 -0.63 -13.72
N GLN A 50 6.33 -1.10 -14.34
CA GLN A 50 6.07 -2.53 -14.54
C GLN A 50 7.14 -3.19 -15.44
N LYS A 51 7.65 -2.49 -16.46
CA LYS A 51 8.74 -2.99 -17.31
C LYS A 51 10.04 -3.22 -16.53
N LEU A 52 10.25 -2.52 -15.42
CA LEU A 52 11.39 -2.71 -14.51
C LEU A 52 11.16 -3.80 -13.46
N CYS A 53 9.91 -4.23 -13.27
CA CYS A 53 9.55 -5.26 -12.31
C CYS A 53 9.71 -6.65 -12.91
N THR A 54 10.12 -7.62 -12.09
CA THR A 54 10.10 -9.03 -12.49
C THR A 54 8.65 -9.56 -12.52
N PRO A 55 8.30 -10.51 -13.42
CA PRO A 55 6.93 -11.00 -13.58
C PRO A 55 6.28 -11.59 -12.31
N GLN A 56 7.08 -12.01 -11.32
CA GLN A 56 6.62 -12.48 -10.01
C GLN A 56 7.42 -11.82 -8.88
N ASN A 57 7.27 -10.51 -8.72
CA ASN A 57 7.94 -9.73 -7.68
C ASN A 57 7.26 -9.79 -6.31
N VAL A 58 6.12 -10.47 -6.19
CA VAL A 58 5.34 -10.64 -4.95
C VAL A 58 5.03 -12.11 -4.70
N ASN A 59 4.99 -12.52 -3.42
CA ASN A 59 4.67 -13.90 -3.04
C ASN A 59 3.17 -14.10 -2.78
N ALA A 60 2.70 -15.33 -2.96
CA ALA A 60 1.30 -15.70 -2.82
C ALA A 60 0.75 -15.49 -1.40
N PHE A 61 1.57 -15.69 -0.36
CA PHE A 61 1.15 -15.49 1.03
C PHE A 61 0.84 -14.02 1.33
N GLY A 62 1.71 -13.11 0.86
CA GLY A 62 1.50 -11.67 0.98
C GLY A 62 0.20 -11.24 0.31
N ILE A 63 -0.05 -11.69 -0.92
CA ILE A 63 -1.30 -11.42 -1.63
C ILE A 63 -2.50 -11.95 -0.83
N LYS A 64 -2.43 -13.20 -0.33
CA LYS A 64 -3.54 -13.82 0.40
C LYS A 64 -3.87 -13.08 1.70
N PHE A 65 -2.85 -12.66 2.45
CA PHE A 65 -3.05 -11.86 3.67
C PHE A 65 -3.61 -10.47 3.36
N ALA A 66 -3.06 -9.79 2.36
CA ALA A 66 -3.57 -8.48 1.95
C ALA A 66 -5.03 -8.53 1.54
N GLN A 67 -5.41 -9.54 0.75
CA GLN A 67 -6.80 -9.78 0.36
C GLN A 67 -7.69 -9.97 1.59
N ALA A 68 -7.30 -10.88 2.50
CA ALA A 68 -8.07 -11.16 3.71
C ALA A 68 -8.26 -9.92 4.61
N ILE A 69 -7.24 -9.06 4.70
CA ILE A 69 -7.31 -7.81 5.48
C ILE A 69 -8.25 -6.80 4.84
N ILE A 70 -8.16 -6.62 3.51
CA ILE A 70 -8.96 -5.63 2.77
C ILE A 70 -10.44 -6.04 2.72
N GLU A 71 -10.73 -7.33 2.55
CA GLU A 71 -12.09 -7.86 2.46
C GLU A 71 -12.79 -7.94 3.82
N LYS A 72 -12.03 -7.91 4.93
CA LYS A 72 -12.60 -7.93 6.28
C LYS A 72 -13.07 -6.53 6.66
N GLU A 73 -14.39 -6.35 6.69
CA GLU A 73 -15.02 -5.10 7.14
C GLU A 73 -14.52 -4.66 8.52
N GLY A 74 -14.21 -3.37 8.66
CA GLY A 74 -13.75 -2.76 9.91
C GLY A 74 -12.31 -3.09 10.32
N MET A 75 -11.62 -4.00 9.63
CA MET A 75 -10.26 -4.43 9.99
C MET A 75 -9.26 -3.26 9.94
N ILE A 76 -9.30 -2.45 8.88
CA ILE A 76 -8.38 -1.34 8.70
C ILE A 76 -8.59 -0.27 9.79
N ASP A 77 -9.85 0.09 10.05
CA ASP A 77 -10.19 1.09 11.06
C ASP A 77 -9.75 0.64 12.46
N GLN A 78 -9.94 -0.65 12.78
CA GLN A 78 -9.46 -1.25 14.01
C GLN A 78 -7.93 -1.16 14.13
N LEU A 79 -7.18 -1.56 13.09
CA LEU A 79 -5.71 -1.50 13.10
C LEU A 79 -5.19 -0.06 13.25
N VAL A 80 -5.84 0.91 12.61
CA VAL A 80 -5.49 2.33 12.76
C VAL A 80 -5.76 2.79 14.19
N LYS A 81 -6.91 2.42 14.77
CA LYS A 81 -7.25 2.75 16.15
C LYS A 81 -6.24 2.15 17.12
N GLU A 82 -5.95 0.86 17.03
CA GLU A 82 -4.97 0.16 17.87
C GLU A 82 -3.58 0.81 17.79
N GLN A 83 -3.15 1.21 16.59
CA GLN A 83 -1.86 1.86 16.37
C GLN A 83 -1.79 3.31 16.92
N LEU A 84 -2.92 4.02 16.99
CA LEU A 84 -2.99 5.36 17.58
C LEU A 84 -3.12 5.32 19.10
N GLU A 85 -3.78 4.30 19.64
CA GLU A 85 -3.94 4.07 21.08
C GLU A 85 -2.69 3.46 21.72
N GLY A 86 -1.97 2.62 20.97
CA GLY A 86 -0.68 2.05 21.35
C GLY A 86 0.48 3.01 21.09
N LYS A 87 0.96 3.67 22.14
CA LYS A 87 2.27 4.37 22.14
C LYS A 87 3.40 3.44 21.71
#